data_AF-A0A957QZQ2-F1
#
_entry.id   AF-A0A957QZQ2-F1
#
_cell.length_a   1.000
_cell.length_b   1.000
_cell.length_c   1.000
_cell.angle_alpha   90.00
_cell.angle_beta   90.00
_cell.angle_gamma   90.00
#
_symmetry.space_group_name_H-M   'P 1'
#
loop_
_entity.id
_entity.type
_entity.pdbx_description
1 polymer ?
#
loop_
_entity_poly.entity_id
_entity_poly.type
_entity_poly.pdbx_seq_one_letter_code
_entity_poly.pdbx_strand_id
1 'polypeptide(L)'
;MLGSLQLTVREAIRYRGRSGHYSWIAHRISGLAILAFMTIHVWDTANAFFLPGLYQWSLELFKYPLIAFGEIPLMGAVLYHAINGIRITILDFKPELWKHQDKSAKIAWGLFAIVFIPIAIYMLMGLLGHCSELAGHGSTCWTIPPLSDFQPFSEVH
;
A
#
# COMPACT_ATOMS: atom_id res chain seq x y z
N MET A 1 -29.96 -26.01 -2.99
CA MET A 1 -29.23 -24.72 -3.00
C MET A 1 -27.74 -24.85 -2.65
N LEU A 2 -27.31 -25.68 -1.69
CA LEU A 2 -25.88 -25.80 -1.34
C LEU A 2 -24.99 -26.32 -2.50
N GLY A 3 -25.51 -27.20 -3.37
CA GLY A 3 -24.73 -27.77 -4.46
C GLY A 3 -24.31 -26.76 -5.54
N SER A 4 -25.17 -25.79 -5.88
CA SER A 4 -24.80 -24.77 -6.89
C SER A 4 -23.80 -23.77 -6.31
N LEU A 5 -23.94 -23.39 -5.04
CA LEU A 5 -22.99 -22.52 -4.34
C LEU A 5 -21.61 -23.16 -4.25
N GLN A 6 -21.54 -24.44 -3.88
CA GLN A 6 -20.28 -25.19 -3.84
C GLN A 6 -19.65 -25.35 -5.21
N LEU A 7 -20.46 -25.57 -6.25
CA LEU A 7 -19.97 -25.63 -7.63
C LEU A 7 -19.49 -24.25 -8.08
N THR A 8 -20.22 -23.16 -7.86
CA THR A 8 -19.78 -21.80 -8.19
C THR A 8 -18.49 -21.41 -7.46
N VAL A 9 -18.37 -21.73 -6.17
CA VAL A 9 -17.14 -21.49 -5.41
C VAL A 9 -15.99 -22.35 -5.92
N ARG A 10 -16.23 -23.64 -6.22
CA ARG A 10 -15.22 -24.51 -6.82
C ARG A 10 -14.80 -24.04 -8.21
N GLU A 11 -15.73 -23.63 -9.07
CA GLU A 11 -15.45 -23.12 -10.41
C GLU A 11 -14.71 -21.77 -10.35
N ALA A 12 -15.07 -20.90 -9.41
CA ALA A 12 -14.35 -19.64 -9.16
C ALA A 12 -12.91 -19.89 -8.69
N ILE A 13 -12.69 -20.91 -7.85
CA ILE A 13 -11.35 -21.34 -7.42
C ILE A 13 -10.61 -22.09 -8.55
N ARG A 14 -11.33 -22.87 -9.37
CA ARG A 14 -10.82 -23.62 -10.54
C ARG A 14 -10.45 -22.69 -11.69
N TYR A 15 -11.06 -21.51 -11.77
CA TYR A 15 -10.75 -20.49 -12.76
C TYR A 15 -9.32 -20.01 -12.56
N ARG A 16 -8.39 -20.62 -13.30
CA ARG A 16 -7.01 -20.14 -13.46
C ARG A 16 -7.09 -18.82 -14.21
N GLY A 17 -7.22 -17.73 -13.45
CA GLY A 17 -7.30 -16.37 -13.97
C GLY A 17 -6.21 -16.17 -15.02
N ARG A 18 -6.61 -15.85 -16.24
CA ARG A 18 -5.65 -15.33 -17.22
C ARG A 18 -4.99 -14.09 -16.59
N SER A 19 -3.77 -13.73 -16.99
CA SER A 19 -3.04 -12.55 -16.46
C SER A 19 -3.91 -11.27 -16.32
N GLY A 20 -4.90 -11.10 -17.21
CA GLY A 20 -5.89 -10.04 -17.16
C GLY A 20 -6.82 -10.08 -15.92
N HIS A 21 -7.25 -11.24 -15.44
CA HIS A 21 -8.12 -11.36 -14.26
C HIS A 21 -7.39 -10.93 -12.98
N TYR A 22 -6.16 -11.39 -12.79
CA TYR A 22 -5.31 -10.93 -11.67
C TYR A 22 -5.07 -9.43 -11.73
N SER A 23 -4.84 -8.89 -12.94
CA SER A 23 -4.61 -7.46 -13.11
C SER A 23 -5.84 -6.61 -12.78
N TRP A 24 -7.03 -7.12 -13.11
CA TRP A 24 -8.30 -6.48 -12.79
C TRP A 24 -8.58 -6.47 -11.27
N ILE A 25 -8.40 -7.61 -10.59
CA ILE A 25 -8.58 -7.71 -9.13
C ILE A 25 -7.60 -6.76 -8.43
N ALA A 26 -6.31 -6.85 -8.79
CA ALA A 26 -5.26 -6.06 -8.17
C ALA A 26 -5.51 -4.55 -8.32
N HIS A 27 -5.98 -4.09 -9.48
CA HIS A 27 -6.24 -2.67 -9.72
C HIS A 27 -7.41 -2.13 -8.89
N ARG A 28 -8.45 -2.94 -8.67
CA ARG A 28 -9.60 -2.56 -7.82
C ARG A 28 -9.22 -2.53 -6.35
N ILE A 29 -8.55 -3.57 -5.87
CA ILE A 29 -8.09 -3.65 -4.48
C ILE A 29 -7.12 -2.51 -4.19
N SER A 30 -6.18 -2.23 -5.10
CA SER A 30 -5.25 -1.12 -4.92
C SER A 30 -5.95 0.23 -4.91
N GLY A 31 -6.96 0.44 -5.78
CA GLY A 31 -7.76 1.67 -5.76
C GLY A 31 -8.51 1.87 -4.44
N LEU A 32 -9.10 0.81 -3.88
CA LEU A 32 -9.75 0.85 -2.56
C LEU A 32 -8.75 1.13 -1.43
N ALA A 33 -7.56 0.53 -1.48
CA ALA A 33 -6.50 0.78 -0.51
C ALA A 33 -6.04 2.25 -0.56
N ILE A 34 -5.84 2.81 -1.76
CA ILE A 34 -5.47 4.22 -1.96
C ILE A 34 -6.57 5.15 -1.46
N LEU A 35 -7.84 4.84 -1.72
CA LEU A 35 -8.97 5.65 -1.23
C LEU A 35 -9.02 5.68 0.31
N ALA A 36 -8.88 4.52 0.95
CA ALA A 36 -8.85 4.42 2.41
C ALA A 36 -7.64 5.19 2.97
N PHE A 37 -6.46 5.01 2.38
CA PHE A 37 -5.26 5.75 2.75
C PHE A 37 -5.43 7.25 2.57
N MET A 38 -5.92 7.73 1.43
CA MET A 38 -6.14 9.17 1.19
C MET A 38 -7.09 9.78 2.21
N THR A 39 -8.09 9.04 2.66
CA THR A 39 -9.01 9.52 3.71
C THR A 39 -8.27 9.74 5.03
N ILE A 40 -7.50 8.74 5.48
CA ILE A 40 -6.69 8.81 6.71
C ILE A 40 -5.57 9.85 6.57
N HIS A 41 -4.92 9.92 5.41
CA HIS A 41 -3.80 10.80 5.11
C HIS A 41 -4.20 12.28 5.12
N VAL A 42 -5.32 12.63 4.50
CA VAL A 42 -5.83 14.00 4.52
C VAL A 42 -6.22 14.40 5.95
N TRP A 43 -6.82 13.50 6.71
CA TRP A 43 -7.14 13.75 8.12
C TRP A 43 -5.88 13.96 8.98
N ASP A 44 -4.89 13.07 8.86
CA ASP A 44 -3.65 13.14 9.62
C ASP A 44 -2.84 14.40 9.27
N THR A 45 -2.68 14.72 7.98
CA THR A 45 -1.97 15.92 7.53
C THR A 45 -2.71 17.21 7.89
N ALA A 46 -4.06 17.20 7.97
CA ALA A 46 -4.81 18.34 8.47
C ALA A 46 -4.50 18.63 9.95
N ASN A 47 -4.20 17.60 10.76
CA ASN A 47 -3.83 17.79 12.17
C ASN A 47 -2.51 18.56 12.33
N ALA A 48 -1.67 18.67 11.29
CA ALA A 48 -0.50 19.56 11.33
C ALA A 48 -0.89 21.03 11.65
N PHE A 49 -2.10 21.44 11.26
CA PHE A 49 -2.66 22.75 11.60
C PHE A 49 -3.63 22.70 12.78
N PHE A 50 -4.55 21.74 12.79
CA PHE A 50 -5.65 21.72 13.77
C PHE A 50 -5.25 21.18 15.15
N LEU A 51 -4.40 20.15 15.19
CA LEU A 51 -3.99 19.45 16.42
C LEU A 51 -2.49 19.06 16.32
N PRO A 52 -1.55 20.02 16.38
CA PRO A 52 -0.15 19.78 16.04
C PRO A 52 0.51 18.68 16.88
N GLY A 53 0.12 18.55 18.16
CA GLY A 53 0.60 17.47 19.02
C GLY A 53 0.21 16.08 18.56
N LEU A 54 -0.98 15.92 17.97
CA LEU A 54 -1.44 14.65 17.42
C LEU A 54 -0.62 14.32 16.17
N TYR A 55 -0.37 15.31 15.32
CA TYR A 55 0.47 15.15 14.13
C TYR A 55 1.89 14.72 14.49
N GLN A 56 2.52 15.36 15.49
CA GLN A 56 3.85 14.94 15.95
C GLN A 56 3.86 13.51 16.49
N TRP A 57 2.85 13.13 17.27
CA TRP A 57 2.73 11.75 17.76
C TRP A 57 2.52 10.75 16.61
N SER A 58 1.70 11.08 15.60
CA SER A 58 1.53 10.26 14.39
C SER A 58 2.86 10.07 13.64
N LEU A 59 3.68 11.12 13.50
CA LEU A 59 4.99 11.04 12.84
C LEU A 59 5.93 10.08 13.56
N GLU A 60 5.92 10.06 14.90
CA GLU A 60 6.68 9.08 15.67
C GLU A 60 6.11 7.66 15.51
N LEU A 61 4.78 7.52 15.55
CA LEU A 61 4.10 6.24 15.36
C LEU A 61 4.46 5.56 14.02
N PHE A 62 4.56 6.33 12.94
CA PHE A 62 4.83 5.81 11.59
C PHE A 62 6.21 5.17 11.43
N LYS A 63 7.17 5.47 12.32
CA LYS A 63 8.52 4.87 12.28
C LYS A 63 8.56 3.42 12.74
N TYR A 64 7.48 2.92 13.34
CA TYR A 64 7.44 1.60 13.96
C TYR A 64 7.01 0.49 12.97
N PRO A 65 7.48 -0.76 13.17
CA PRO A 65 7.26 -1.88 12.26
C PRO A 65 5.78 -2.16 11.98
N LEU A 66 4.92 -1.99 12.98
CA LEU A 66 3.47 -2.24 12.82
C LEU A 66 2.87 -1.39 11.70
N ILE A 67 3.30 -0.13 11.60
CA ILE A 67 2.85 0.78 10.54
C ILE A 67 3.58 0.49 9.23
N ALA A 68 4.88 0.22 9.29
CA ALA A 68 5.67 -0.12 8.10
C ALA A 68 5.12 -1.34 7.33
N PHE A 69 4.54 -2.33 8.04
CA PHE A 69 3.84 -3.45 7.41
C PHE A 69 2.59 -3.04 6.62
N GLY A 70 2.00 -1.88 6.91
CA GLY A 70 0.95 -1.26 6.11
C GLY A 70 1.49 -0.39 4.98
N GLU A 71 2.54 0.39 5.25
CA GLU A 71 3.13 1.33 4.28
C GLU A 71 3.77 0.64 3.08
N ILE A 72 4.51 -0.47 3.28
CA ILE A 72 5.18 -1.18 2.18
C ILE A 72 4.16 -1.75 1.17
N PRO A 73 3.11 -2.50 1.59
CA PRO A 73 2.06 -2.93 0.68
C PRO A 73 1.26 -1.77 0.07
N LEU A 74 1.04 -0.69 0.82
CA LEU A 74 0.36 0.50 0.30
C LEU A 74 1.16 1.17 -0.82
N MET A 75 2.49 1.31 -0.66
CA MET A 75 3.37 1.78 -1.73
C MET A 75 3.25 0.87 -2.97
N GLY A 76 3.20 -0.44 -2.76
CA GLY A 76 2.94 -1.41 -3.83
C GLY A 76 1.59 -1.19 -4.50
N ALA A 77 0.54 -0.91 -3.73
CA ALA A 77 -0.80 -0.62 -4.25
C ALA A 77 -0.80 0.64 -5.11
N VAL A 78 -0.21 1.75 -4.64
CA VAL A 78 -0.08 3.01 -5.39
C VAL A 78 0.63 2.78 -6.72
N LEU A 79 1.81 2.16 -6.68
CA LEU A 79 2.65 1.94 -7.85
C LEU A 79 1.96 1.03 -8.87
N TYR A 80 1.38 -0.09 -8.43
CA TYR A 80 0.63 -0.99 -9.31
C TYR A 80 -0.61 -0.30 -9.91
N HIS A 81 -1.35 0.47 -9.11
CA HIS A 81 -2.54 1.19 -9.56
C HIS A 81 -2.20 2.16 -10.69
N ALA A 82 -1.12 2.94 -10.54
CA ALA A 82 -0.65 3.87 -11.54
C ALA A 82 -0.20 3.15 -12.83
N ILE A 83 0.67 2.14 -12.72
CA ILE A 83 1.18 1.40 -13.90
C ILE A 83 0.05 0.72 -14.66
N ASN A 84 -0.84 0.01 -13.96
CA ASN A 84 -1.95 -0.69 -14.62
C ASN A 84 -3.03 0.29 -15.12
N GLY A 85 -3.24 1.41 -14.43
CA GLY A 85 -4.12 2.49 -14.90
C GLY A 85 -3.64 3.04 -16.25
N ILE A 86 -2.36 3.40 -16.37
CA ILE A 86 -1.74 3.85 -17.62
C ILE A 86 -1.90 2.79 -18.72
N ARG A 87 -1.66 1.51 -18.41
CA ARG A 87 -1.88 0.41 -19.36
C ARG A 87 -3.31 0.41 -19.88
N ILE A 88 -4.31 0.46 -19.01
CA ILE A 88 -5.73 0.44 -19.39
C ILE A 88 -6.05 1.65 -20.26
N THR A 89 -5.63 2.86 -19.82
CA THR A 89 -5.81 4.09 -20.59
C THR A 89 -5.25 4.00 -22.01
N ILE A 90 -4.05 3.44 -22.19
CA ILE A 90 -3.45 3.24 -23.53
C ILE A 90 -4.29 2.29 -24.39
N LEU A 91 -4.82 1.20 -23.80
CA LEU A 91 -5.67 0.24 -24.52
C LEU A 91 -7.03 0.84 -24.90
N ASP A 92 -7.57 1.73 -24.06
CA ASP A 92 -8.82 2.44 -24.33
C ASP A 92 -8.67 3.47 -25.45
N PHE A 93 -7.54 4.19 -25.49
CA PHE A 93 -7.24 5.15 -26.57
C PHE A 93 -6.89 4.48 -27.91
N LYS A 94 -6.35 3.25 -27.90
CA LYS A 94 -6.02 2.49 -29.12
C LYS A 94 -6.59 1.07 -29.05
N PRO A 95 -7.87 0.87 -29.39
CA PRO A 95 -8.54 -0.41 -29.21
C PRO A 95 -7.88 -1.59 -29.96
N GLU A 96 -7.16 -1.33 -31.05
CA GLU A 96 -6.38 -2.35 -31.78
C GLU A 96 -5.32 -3.06 -30.91
N LEU A 97 -4.89 -2.42 -29.82
CA LEU A 97 -3.91 -2.96 -28.88
C LEU A 97 -4.49 -4.02 -27.94
N TRP A 98 -5.82 -4.15 -27.83
CA TRP A 98 -6.47 -5.17 -26.99
C TRP A 98 -6.05 -6.60 -27.35
N LYS A 99 -5.67 -6.84 -28.62
CA LYS A 99 -5.11 -8.14 -29.05
C LYS A 99 -3.82 -8.52 -28.30
N HIS A 100 -3.12 -7.54 -27.72
CA HIS A 100 -1.91 -7.72 -26.91
C HIS A 100 -2.16 -7.58 -25.41
N GLN A 101 -3.41 -7.76 -24.93
CA GLN A 101 -3.77 -7.66 -23.51
C GLN A 101 -2.86 -8.49 -22.59
N ASP A 102 -2.59 -9.75 -22.94
CA ASP A 102 -1.80 -10.65 -22.08
C ASP A 102 -0.34 -10.19 -21.99
N LYS A 103 0.24 -9.78 -23.13
CA LYS A 103 1.62 -9.26 -23.19
C LYS A 103 1.74 -7.94 -22.41
N SER A 104 0.80 -7.02 -22.60
CA SER A 104 0.79 -5.74 -21.86
C SER A 104 0.60 -5.93 -20.35
N ALA A 105 -0.22 -6.89 -19.92
CA ALA A 105 -0.38 -7.21 -18.50
C ALA A 105 0.93 -7.73 -17.90
N LYS A 106 1.62 -8.65 -18.58
CA LYS A 106 2.93 -9.17 -18.14
C LYS A 106 3.99 -8.07 -18.07
N ILE A 107 4.01 -7.15 -19.04
CA ILE A 107 4.90 -5.98 -19.02
C ILE A 107 4.59 -5.10 -17.81
N ALA A 108 3.31 -4.81 -17.52
CA ALA A 108 2.92 -4.03 -16.35
C ALA A 108 3.38 -4.68 -15.03
N TRP A 109 3.20 -6.00 -14.89
CA TRP A 109 3.71 -6.74 -13.72
C TRP A 109 5.24 -6.75 -13.63
N GLY A 110 5.94 -6.86 -14.76
CA GLY A 110 7.39 -6.78 -14.82
C GLY A 110 7.91 -5.39 -14.42
N LEU A 111 7.33 -4.33 -14.96
CA LEU A 111 7.65 -2.94 -14.60
C LEU A 111 7.37 -2.67 -13.12
N PHE A 112 6.23 -3.12 -12.64
CA PHE A 112 5.89 -3.05 -11.22
C PHE A 112 6.97 -3.72 -10.37
N ALA A 113 7.35 -4.97 -10.66
CA ALA A 113 8.37 -5.67 -9.88
C ALA A 113 9.74 -4.98 -9.93
N ILE A 114 10.17 -4.53 -11.12
CA ILE A 114 11.45 -3.85 -11.31
C ILE A 114 11.55 -2.56 -10.47
N VAL A 115 10.45 -1.82 -10.34
CA VAL A 115 10.42 -0.56 -9.58
C VAL A 115 10.11 -0.80 -8.10
N PHE A 116 9.17 -1.69 -7.80
CA PHE A 116 8.72 -1.94 -6.42
C PHE A 116 9.79 -2.63 -5.58
N ILE A 117 10.49 -3.63 -6.11
CA ILE A 117 11.48 -4.40 -5.33
C ILE A 117 12.56 -3.49 -4.73
N PRO A 118 13.27 -2.62 -5.50
CA PRO A 118 14.28 -1.75 -4.91
C PRO A 118 13.69 -0.76 -3.91
N ILE A 119 12.48 -0.23 -4.16
CA ILE A 119 11.79 0.67 -3.22
C ILE A 119 11.45 -0.05 -1.92
N ALA A 120 10.88 -1.26 -2.01
CA ALA A 120 10.53 -2.07 -0.85
C ALA A 120 11.77 -2.47 -0.04
N ILE A 121 12.89 -2.79 -0.71
CA ILE A 121 14.18 -3.05 -0.05
C ILE A 121 14.65 -1.79 0.68
N TYR A 122 14.60 -0.62 0.03
CA TYR A 122 15.00 0.64 0.65
C TYR A 122 14.15 0.97 1.90
N MET A 123 12.83 0.84 1.81
CA MET A 123 11.92 1.04 2.95
C MET A 123 12.21 0.06 4.09
N LEU A 124 12.41 -1.23 3.76
CA LEU A 124 12.72 -2.25 4.75
C LEU A 124 14.08 -2.00 5.42
N MET A 125 15.10 -1.59 4.67
CA MET A 125 16.40 -1.22 5.21
C MET A 125 16.30 -0.01 6.14
N GLY A 126 15.48 0.99 5.79
CA GLY A 126 15.20 2.13 6.66
C GLY A 126 14.58 1.72 7.99
N LEU A 127 13.57 0.84 7.94
CA LEU A 127 12.94 0.27 9.14
C LEU A 127 13.94 -0.50 10.02
N LEU A 128 14.74 -1.37 9.40
CA LEU A 128 15.74 -2.16 10.11
C LEU A 128 16.82 -1.26 10.74
N GLY A 129 17.22 -0.19 10.05
CA GLY A 129 18.12 0.83 10.58
C GLY A 129 17.57 1.49 11.83
N HIS A 130 16.32 1.96 11.78
CA HIS A 130 15.65 2.57 12.93
C HIS A 130 15.52 1.59 14.12
N CYS A 131 15.11 0.33 13.86
CA CYS A 131 15.07 -0.68 14.91
C CYS A 131 16.46 -0.98 15.50
N SER A 132 17.52 -0.95 14.70
CA SER A 132 18.89 -1.18 15.19
C SER A 132 19.40 -0.05 16.09
N GLU A 133 19.02 1.19 15.78
CA GLU A 133 19.32 2.37 16.60
C GLU A 133 18.61 2.29 17.95
N LEU A 134 17.30 1.98 17.94
CA LEU A 134 16.51 1.77 19.16
C LEU A 134 17.08 0.65 20.04
N ALA A 135 17.51 -0.45 19.43
CA ALA A 135 18.16 -1.55 20.15
C ALA A 135 19.49 -1.12 20.78
N GLY A 136 20.25 -0.24 20.12
CA GLY A 136 21.47 0.38 20.67
C GLY A 136 21.20 1.24 21.90
N HIS A 137 20.02 1.85 21.99
CA HIS A 137 19.55 2.60 23.17
C HIS A 137 18.88 1.72 24.24
N GLY A 138 18.82 0.40 24.06
CA GLY A 138 18.18 -0.54 24.99
C GLY A 138 16.65 -0.56 24.92
N SER A 139 16.06 -0.02 23.85
CA SER A 139 14.62 0.03 23.62
C SER A 139 14.16 -0.99 22.57
N THR A 140 12.86 -1.34 22.60
CA THR A 140 12.30 -2.37 21.72
C THR A 140 11.53 -1.73 20.57
N CYS A 141 11.82 -2.15 19.33
CA CYS A 141 11.14 -1.67 18.12
C CYS A 141 9.65 -2.07 18.03
N TRP A 142 9.12 -2.84 18.98
CA TRP A 142 7.72 -3.28 19.01
C TRP A 142 6.84 -2.44 19.94
N THR A 143 7.46 -1.52 20.71
CA THR A 143 6.75 -0.67 21.65
C THR A 143 6.29 0.60 20.94
N ILE A 144 4.98 0.73 20.78
CA ILE A 144 4.34 1.92 20.19
C ILE A 144 4.43 3.10 21.17
N PRO A 145 4.66 4.35 20.72
CA PRO A 145 4.66 5.52 21.59
C PRO A 145 3.33 5.62 22.36
N PRO A 146 3.35 5.68 23.69
CA PRO A 146 2.13 5.72 24.48
C PRO A 146 1.36 7.02 24.21
N LEU A 147 0.03 6.95 24.30
CA LEU A 147 -0.84 8.13 24.18
C LEU A 147 -0.61 9.16 25.30
N SER A 148 0.13 8.83 26.35
CA SER A 148 0.56 9.80 27.36
C SER A 148 1.53 10.85 26.83
N ASP A 149 2.24 10.53 25.74
CA ASP A 149 3.23 11.42 25.12
C ASP A 149 2.55 12.43 24.18
N PHE A 150 1.26 12.22 23.89
CA PHE A 150 0.43 13.18 23.18
C PHE A 150 0.24 14.44 24.03
N GLN A 151 0.81 15.55 23.56
CA GLN A 151 0.55 16.88 24.11
C GLN A 151 -0.35 17.66 23.14
N PRO A 152 -1.67 17.81 23.43
CA PRO A 152 -2.64 18.38 22.48
C PRO A 152 -2.23 19.74 21.92
N PHE A 153 -1.58 20.54 22.76
CA PHE A 153 -0.96 21.80 22.42
C PHE A 153 0.48 21.75 22.93
N SER A 154 1.42 21.31 22.08
CA SER A 154 2.83 21.56 22.35
C SER A 154 2.99 23.05 22.54
N GLU A 155 3.60 23.51 23.64
CA GLU A 155 3.97 24.92 23.76
C GLU A 155 4.94 25.24 22.62
N VAL A 156 4.43 25.93 21.61
CA VAL A 156 5.22 26.41 20.48
C VAL A 156 6.09 27.55 21.02
N HIS A 157 7.29 27.22 21.49
CA HIS A 157 8.40 28.16 21.68
C HIS A 157 9.36 28.06 20.50
#